data_AF-A0A8S3W088-F1
#
_entry.id   AF-A0A8S3W088-F1
#
_cell.length_a   1.000
_cell.length_b   1.000
_cell.length_c   1.000
_cell.angle_alpha   90.00
_cell.angle_beta   90.00
_cell.angle_gamma   90.00
#
_symmetry.space_group_name_H-M   'P 1'
#
loop_
_entity.id
_entity.type
_entity.pdbx_description
1 polymer ?
#
loop_
_entity_poly.entity_id
_entity_poly.type
_entity_poly.pdbx_seq_one_letter_code
_entity_poly.pdbx_strand_id
1 'polypeptide(L)'
;MKPVEIVPNLSIASSKAESRDMIRNVEQNQKRNSPKRIKCGANKLTTDCRCFIKRMKNIAVKENKLEKPFSERFDAAKILSHNQLFNKSFGKMTQQAQDFLLMQLKMASKKKKAMRYTTNEKLLSLSLMKESPKG
;
A
#
# COMPACT_ATOMS: atom_id res chain seq x y z
N MET A 1 15.96 51.88 -2.95
CA MET A 1 14.67 51.44 -2.37
C MET A 1 13.57 52.02 -3.23
N LYS A 2 12.76 51.17 -3.87
CA LYS A 2 11.57 51.53 -4.64
C LYS A 2 10.38 50.69 -4.11
N PRO A 3 9.15 51.22 -4.08
CA PRO A 3 8.04 50.56 -3.41
C PRO A 3 7.27 49.58 -4.32
N VAL A 4 6.64 48.64 -3.61
CA VAL A 4 5.62 47.63 -3.89
C VAL A 4 4.74 47.84 -5.14
N GLU A 5 4.57 46.77 -5.94
CA GLU A 5 3.35 46.53 -6.70
C GLU A 5 2.70 45.21 -6.24
N ILE A 6 1.46 45.34 -5.75
CA ILE A 6 0.51 44.28 -5.43
C ILE A 6 -0.35 44.06 -6.68
N VAL A 7 -0.48 42.82 -7.15
CA VAL A 7 -1.42 42.44 -8.22
C VAL A 7 -2.17 41.18 -7.80
N PRO A 8 -3.48 41.05 -8.11
CA PRO A 8 -4.46 40.57 -7.15
C PRO A 8 -4.91 39.12 -7.34
N ASN A 9 -5.52 38.66 -6.26
CA ASN A 9 -6.44 37.53 -6.12
C ASN A 9 -7.50 37.50 -7.24
N LEU A 10 -7.56 36.40 -8.00
CA LEU A 10 -8.68 36.12 -8.92
C LEU A 10 -9.43 34.86 -8.43
N SER A 11 -10.47 35.12 -7.66
CA SER A 11 -11.57 34.19 -7.42
C SER A 11 -12.39 34.05 -8.71
N ILE A 12 -12.62 32.83 -9.18
CA ILE A 12 -13.71 32.55 -10.11
C ILE A 12 -14.50 31.35 -9.58
N ALA A 13 -15.75 31.66 -9.24
CA ALA A 13 -16.76 30.75 -8.75
C ALA A 13 -17.31 29.85 -9.88
N SER A 14 -17.76 28.67 -9.46
CA SER A 14 -19.03 28.02 -9.81
C SER A 14 -19.65 28.37 -11.17
N SER A 15 -19.62 27.41 -12.09
CA SER A 15 -20.75 27.20 -13.01
C SER A 15 -21.11 25.70 -13.03
N LYS A 16 -22.27 25.41 -12.43
CA LYS A 16 -23.07 24.23 -12.77
C LYS A 16 -23.57 24.43 -14.19
N ALA A 17 -23.31 23.47 -15.06
CA ALA A 17 -24.09 23.28 -16.27
C ALA A 17 -24.38 21.78 -16.38
N GLU A 18 -25.61 21.44 -16.00
CA GLU A 18 -26.23 20.17 -16.34
C GLU A 18 -26.34 20.08 -17.86
N SER A 19 -25.87 18.97 -18.43
CA SER A 19 -26.39 18.48 -19.70
C SER A 19 -26.60 16.99 -19.55
N ARG A 20 -27.85 16.69 -19.18
CA ARG A 20 -28.49 15.39 -19.30
C ARG A 20 -28.59 15.01 -20.78
N ASP A 21 -28.68 13.69 -20.97
CA ASP A 21 -29.23 13.02 -22.15
C ASP A 21 -28.35 12.94 -23.40
N MET A 22 -27.57 11.86 -23.50
CA MET A 22 -27.47 11.02 -24.71
C MET A 22 -26.77 9.69 -24.33
N ILE A 23 -27.37 8.88 -23.47
CA ILE A 23 -27.02 7.45 -23.36
C ILE A 23 -28.12 6.68 -24.07
N ARG A 24 -27.92 6.43 -25.37
CA ARG A 24 -28.78 5.55 -26.17
C ARG A 24 -27.96 4.35 -26.64
N ASN A 25 -28.19 3.24 -25.96
CA ASN A 25 -28.12 1.84 -26.41
C ASN A 25 -27.24 1.53 -27.63
N VAL A 26 -26.06 0.96 -27.35
CA VAL A 26 -25.47 -0.09 -28.20
C VAL A 26 -25.06 -1.24 -27.27
N GLU A 27 -26.05 -1.95 -26.74
CA GLU A 27 -25.88 -3.35 -26.40
C GLU A 27 -26.20 -4.14 -27.66
N GLN A 28 -25.19 -4.76 -28.27
CA GLN A 28 -25.30 -6.13 -28.77
C GLN A 28 -23.95 -6.63 -29.29
N ASN A 29 -23.64 -7.88 -28.90
CA ASN A 29 -22.60 -8.74 -29.42
C ASN A 29 -21.15 -8.49 -28.98
N GLN A 30 -20.88 -8.73 -27.69
CA GLN A 30 -19.63 -9.40 -27.32
C GLN A 30 -19.96 -10.71 -26.58
N LYS A 31 -19.86 -11.83 -27.33
CA LYS A 31 -19.74 -13.17 -26.75
C LYS A 31 -18.70 -13.11 -25.65
N ARG A 32 -19.14 -13.34 -24.40
CA ARG A 32 -18.31 -13.44 -23.21
C ARG A 32 -17.39 -14.66 -23.34
N ASN A 33 -16.28 -14.50 -24.05
CA ASN A 33 -15.14 -15.38 -23.89
C ASN A 33 -14.51 -15.01 -22.55
N SER A 34 -15.00 -15.63 -21.47
CA SER A 34 -14.31 -15.59 -20.19
C SER A 34 -12.85 -15.97 -20.45
N PRO A 35 -11.86 -15.22 -19.93
CA PRO A 35 -10.48 -15.65 -20.00
C PRO A 35 -10.44 -17.07 -19.42
N LYS A 36 -10.02 -18.05 -20.23
CA LYS A 36 -9.78 -19.40 -19.72
C LYS A 36 -8.84 -19.21 -18.54
N ARG A 37 -9.31 -19.47 -17.33
CA ARG A 37 -8.44 -19.55 -16.15
C ARG A 37 -7.35 -20.52 -16.55
N ILE A 38 -6.13 -20.03 -16.75
CA ILE A 38 -4.96 -20.87 -16.73
C ILE A 38 -4.99 -21.45 -15.33
N LYS A 39 -5.52 -22.67 -15.19
CA LYS A 39 -5.29 -23.48 -14.02
C LYS A 39 -3.78 -23.67 -14.04
N CYS A 40 -3.04 -22.78 -13.39
CA CYS A 40 -1.69 -23.11 -12.95
C CYS A 40 -1.87 -24.46 -12.30
N GLY A 41 -1.29 -25.49 -12.93
CA GLY A 41 -1.32 -26.83 -12.40
C GLY A 41 -0.96 -26.70 -10.94
N ALA A 42 -1.79 -27.24 -10.05
CA ALA A 42 -1.44 -27.30 -8.66
C ALA A 42 -0.12 -28.05 -8.62
N ASN A 43 1.00 -27.32 -8.54
CA ASN A 43 2.29 -27.89 -8.25
C ASN A 43 2.02 -28.65 -6.97
N LYS A 44 1.97 -29.98 -7.08
CA LYS A 44 1.72 -30.86 -5.94
C LYS A 44 2.87 -30.53 -5.00
N LEU A 45 2.63 -29.64 -4.03
CA LEU A 45 3.58 -29.41 -2.97
C LEU A 45 3.86 -30.81 -2.45
N THR A 46 5.13 -31.21 -2.54
CA THR A 46 5.61 -32.42 -1.89
C THR A 46 5.04 -32.42 -0.48
N THR A 47 4.51 -33.57 -0.06
CA THR A 47 3.73 -33.77 1.17
C THR A 47 4.39 -33.11 2.39
N ASP A 48 5.72 -33.08 2.41
CA ASP A 48 6.54 -32.48 3.46
C ASP A 48 6.43 -30.95 3.53
N CYS A 49 6.44 -30.27 2.37
CA CYS A 49 6.24 -28.82 2.31
C CYS A 49 4.83 -28.44 2.77
N ARG A 50 3.82 -29.27 2.48
CA ARG A 50 2.44 -29.04 2.94
C ARG A 50 2.33 -29.15 4.46
N CYS A 51 2.98 -30.14 5.06
CA CYS A 51 3.06 -30.31 6.51
C CYS A 51 3.79 -29.15 7.18
N PHE A 52 4.92 -28.72 6.62
CA PHE A 52 5.67 -27.56 7.12
C PHE A 52 4.83 -26.27 7.08
N ILE A 53 4.19 -25.98 5.95
CA ILE A 53 3.35 -24.79 5.80
C ILE A 53 2.17 -24.84 6.77
N LYS A 54 1.52 -26.01 6.93
CA LYS A 54 0.42 -26.19 7.90
C LYS A 54 0.91 -25.97 9.34
N ARG A 55 2.10 -26.47 9.69
CA ARG A 55 2.72 -26.26 11.00
C ARG A 55 3.00 -24.78 11.24
N MET A 56 3.62 -24.09 10.28
CA MET A 56 3.92 -22.66 10.39
C MET A 56 2.65 -21.81 10.50
N LYS A 57 1.61 -22.13 9.71
CA LYS A 57 0.33 -21.46 9.80
C LYS A 57 -0.31 -21.64 11.17
N ASN A 58 -0.23 -22.85 11.75
CA ASN A 58 -0.77 -23.11 13.08
C ASN A 58 0.01 -22.39 14.19
N ILE A 59 1.34 -22.27 14.07
CA ILE A 59 2.17 -21.49 15.00
C ILE A 59 1.76 -20.02 14.91
N ALA A 60 1.70 -19.45 13.71
CA ALA A 60 1.27 -18.08 13.50
C ALA A 60 -0.13 -17.82 14.07
N VAL A 61 -1.10 -18.72 13.84
CA VAL A 61 -2.44 -18.58 14.40
C VAL A 61 -2.42 -18.66 15.94
N LYS A 62 -1.63 -19.55 16.54
CA LYS A 62 -1.52 -19.65 18.00
C LYS A 62 -0.90 -18.39 18.63
N GLU A 63 0.13 -17.83 18.01
CA GLU A 63 0.74 -16.58 18.46
C GLU A 63 -0.19 -15.38 18.28
N ASN A 64 -0.99 -15.35 17.20
CA ASN A 64 -1.97 -14.30 16.97
C ASN A 64 -3.24 -14.43 17.83
N LYS A 65 -3.57 -15.62 18.38
CA LYS A 65 -4.72 -15.78 19.30
C LYS A 65 -4.55 -14.98 20.60
N LEU A 66 -3.30 -14.75 21.00
CA LEU A 66 -2.95 -13.79 22.03
C LEU A 66 -2.70 -12.45 21.32
N GLU A 67 -3.76 -11.80 20.84
CA GLU A 67 -3.63 -10.52 20.16
C GLU A 67 -3.01 -9.49 21.11
N LYS A 68 -1.69 -9.33 20.99
CA LYS A 68 -0.95 -8.34 21.74
C LYS A 68 -1.44 -6.94 21.37
N PRO A 69 -1.58 -6.04 22.35
CA PRO A 69 -1.93 -4.65 22.06
C PRO A 69 -0.91 -4.05 21.09
N PHE A 70 -1.35 -3.05 20.31
CA PHE A 70 -0.49 -2.40 19.32
C PHE A 70 0.82 -1.89 19.92
N SER A 71 0.79 -1.35 21.14
CA SER A 71 1.99 -0.86 21.83
C SER A 71 3.05 -1.94 22.00
N GLU A 72 2.66 -3.13 22.49
CA GLU A 72 3.60 -4.23 22.71
C GLU A 72 4.18 -4.75 21.39
N ARG A 73 3.34 -4.84 20.34
CA ARG A 73 3.81 -5.21 18.99
C ARG A 73 4.79 -4.17 18.43
N PHE A 74 4.53 -2.90 18.67
CA PHE A 74 5.38 -1.81 18.22
C PHE A 74 6.73 -1.80 18.94
N ASP A 75 6.73 -2.03 20.26
CA ASP A 75 7.96 -2.09 21.04
C ASP A 75 8.80 -3.31 20.66
N ALA A 76 8.18 -4.47 20.43
CA ALA A 76 8.87 -5.65 19.88
C ALA A 76 9.47 -5.37 18.49
N ALA A 77 8.74 -4.66 17.62
CA ALA A 77 9.24 -4.28 16.30
C ALA A 77 10.42 -3.30 16.36
N LYS A 78 10.41 -2.35 17.31
CA LYS A 78 11.56 -1.48 17.58
C LYS A 78 12.77 -2.28 18.04
N ILE A 79 12.60 -3.27 18.91
CA ILE A 79 13.74 -4.11 19.34
C ILE A 79 14.30 -4.87 18.13
N LEU A 80 13.43 -5.42 17.29
CA LEU A 80 13.82 -6.14 16.07
C LEU A 80 14.59 -5.25 15.09
N SER A 81 14.23 -3.98 14.94
CA SER A 81 14.90 -3.07 14.00
C SER A 81 16.36 -2.80 14.35
N HIS A 82 16.77 -2.99 15.60
CA HIS A 82 18.16 -2.84 16.04
C HIS A 82 18.98 -4.12 15.91
N ASN A 83 18.35 -5.24 15.52
CA ASN A 83 19.04 -6.52 15.38
C ASN A 83 20.00 -6.52 14.18
N GLN A 84 21.21 -7.05 14.38
CA GLN A 84 22.22 -7.15 13.33
C GLN A 84 21.76 -8.00 12.14
N LEU A 85 21.00 -9.07 12.35
CA LEU A 85 20.44 -9.91 11.29
C LEU A 85 19.41 -9.15 10.45
N PHE A 86 18.60 -8.31 11.10
CA PHE A 86 17.65 -7.44 10.43
C PHE A 86 18.41 -6.44 9.54
N ASN A 87 19.43 -5.77 10.07
CA ASN A 87 20.22 -4.80 9.29
C ASN A 87 20.93 -5.44 8.07
N LYS A 88 21.46 -6.65 8.22
CA LYS A 88 22.03 -7.42 7.09
C LYS A 88 20.99 -7.72 6.01
N SER A 89 19.74 -7.98 6.41
CA SER A 89 18.64 -8.26 5.48
C SER A 89 18.12 -6.98 4.85
N PHE A 90 17.99 -5.91 5.64
CA PHE A 90 17.57 -4.58 5.21
C PHE A 90 18.48 -4.02 4.13
N GLY A 91 19.81 -4.12 4.30
CA GLY A 91 20.78 -3.68 3.29
C GLY A 91 20.73 -4.46 1.97
N LYS A 92 20.14 -5.67 1.96
CA LYS A 92 19.94 -6.46 0.74
C LYS A 92 18.61 -6.15 0.04
N MET A 93 17.72 -5.39 0.67
CA MET A 93 16.43 -5.02 0.08
C MET A 93 16.61 -3.97 -1.02
N THR A 94 15.65 -3.91 -1.94
CA THR A 94 15.58 -2.84 -2.92
C THR A 94 15.34 -1.49 -2.23
N GLN A 95 15.85 -0.40 -2.83
CA GLN A 95 15.69 0.94 -2.26
C GLN A 95 14.23 1.29 -1.95
N GLN A 96 13.31 0.92 -2.86
CA GLN A 96 11.88 1.14 -2.67
C GLN A 96 11.32 0.42 -1.43
N ALA A 97 11.78 -0.80 -1.16
CA ALA A 97 11.37 -1.57 0.02
C ALA A 97 11.94 -0.97 1.31
N GLN A 98 13.18 -0.48 1.26
CA GLN A 98 13.79 0.25 2.37
C GLN A 98 13.03 1.55 2.68
N ASP A 99 12.75 2.35 1.64
CA ASP A 99 11.99 3.60 1.74
C ASP A 99 10.58 3.34 2.28
N PHE A 100 9.93 2.25 1.85
CA PHE A 100 8.63 1.84 2.38
C PHE A 100 8.70 1.57 3.89
N LEU A 101 9.67 0.76 4.34
CA LEU A 101 9.82 0.42 5.76
C LEU A 101 10.12 1.66 6.61
N LEU A 102 11.00 2.54 6.13
CA LEU A 102 11.32 3.83 6.77
C LEU A 102 10.07 4.72 6.87
N MET A 103 9.27 4.78 5.81
CA MET A 103 8.02 5.53 5.79
C MET A 103 7.01 5.00 6.82
N GLN A 104 6.85 3.67 6.94
CA GLN A 104 5.99 3.05 7.95
C GLN A 104 6.49 3.34 9.38
N LEU A 105 7.81 3.28 9.61
CA LEU A 105 8.40 3.59 10.91
C LEU A 105 8.19 5.07 11.29
N LYS A 106 8.31 5.97 10.32
CA LYS A 106 8.01 7.40 10.48
C LYS A 106 6.54 7.62 10.86
N MET A 107 5.62 6.94 10.15
CA MET A 107 4.18 6.93 10.46
C MET A 107 3.86 6.50 11.89
N ALA A 108 4.54 5.46 12.36
CA ALA A 108 4.32 4.92 13.70
C ALA A 108 4.93 5.79 14.82
N SER A 109 5.96 6.59 14.52
CA SER A 109 6.74 7.33 15.53
C SER A 109 6.35 8.80 15.72
N LYS A 110 5.91 9.51 14.68
CA LYS A 110 5.59 10.96 14.79
C LYS A 110 4.10 11.23 14.94
N LYS A 111 3.78 12.29 15.70
CA LYS A 111 2.42 12.84 15.78
C LYS A 111 1.96 13.30 14.39
N LYS A 112 0.74 12.92 13.98
CA LYS A 112 0.18 13.10 12.62
C LYS A 112 0.39 14.50 12.00
N LYS A 113 0.37 15.57 12.80
CA LYS A 113 0.48 16.96 12.32
C LYS A 113 1.91 17.43 11.99
N ALA A 114 2.95 16.68 12.34
CA ALA A 114 4.36 17.09 12.17
C ALA A 114 5.11 16.32 11.07
N MET A 115 4.41 15.57 10.21
CA MET A 115 5.06 14.69 9.24
C MET A 115 5.19 15.36 7.87
N ARG A 116 6.43 15.55 7.42
CA ARG A 116 6.72 15.93 6.03
C ARG A 116 7.24 14.72 5.28
N TYR A 117 6.57 14.37 4.17
CA TYR A 117 7.01 13.30 3.28
C TYR A 117 7.89 13.85 2.15
N THR A 118 8.92 13.10 1.79
CA THR A 118 9.76 13.39 0.63
C THR A 118 9.01 13.11 -0.67
N THR A 119 9.49 13.63 -1.80
CA THR A 119 8.89 13.37 -3.11
C THR A 119 8.88 11.87 -3.45
N ASN A 120 9.94 11.14 -3.06
CA ASN A 120 10.04 9.70 -3.27
C ASN A 120 9.01 8.92 -2.43
N GLU A 121 8.86 9.27 -1.15
CA GLU A 121 7.83 8.69 -0.26
C GLU A 121 6.42 8.91 -0.82
N LYS A 122 6.15 10.10 -1.37
CA LYS A 122 4.86 10.41 -2.02
C LYS A 122 4.64 9.60 -3.29
N LEU A 123 5.64 9.50 -4.16
CA LEU A 123 5.55 8.73 -5.40
C LEU A 123 5.33 7.24 -5.12
N LEU A 124 6.04 6.69 -4.13
CA LEU A 124 5.86 5.33 -3.64
C LEU A 124 4.45 5.10 -3.08
N SER A 125 3.89 6.07 -2.37
CA SER A 125 2.52 5.97 -1.87
C SER A 125 1.51 5.92 -3.02
N LEU A 126 1.71 6.72 -4.06
CA LEU A 126 0.85 6.71 -5.25
C LEU A 126 0.95 5.39 -6.03
N SER A 127 2.13 4.77 -6.10
CA SER A 127 2.28 3.47 -6.77
C SER A 127 1.55 2.35 -6.03
N LEU A 128 1.46 2.43 -4.70
CA LEU A 128 0.72 1.49 -3.86
C LEU A 128 -0.80 1.73 -3.88
N MET A 129 -1.21 3.00 -3.88
CA MET A 129 -2.62 3.41 -3.83
C MET A 129 -3.33 3.33 -5.18
N LYS A 130 -2.63 3.01 -6.26
CA LYS A 130 -3.27 2.81 -7.56
C LYS A 130 -4.22 1.62 -7.43
N GLU A 131 -5.51 1.92 -7.31
CA GLU A 131 -6.55 0.90 -7.26
C GLU A 131 -6.38 -0.06 -8.43
N SER A 132 -6.36 -1.36 -8.13
CA SER A 132 -6.53 -2.35 -9.16
C SER A 132 -7.85 -2.05 -9.87
N PRO A 133 -7.95 -2.13 -11.21
CA PRO A 133 -9.18 -1.81 -11.96
C PRO A 133 -10.44 -2.57 -11.54
N LYS A 134 -10.35 -3.47 -10.56
CA LYS A 134 -11.41 -4.39 -10.16
C LYS A 134 -11.97 -4.18 -8.76
N GLY A 135 -11.42 -3.28 -7.93
CA GLY A 135 -11.89 -3.10 -6.54
C GLY A 135 -11.65 -4.35 -5.69
#